data_AF-A0A7S2NUR9-F1
#
_entry.id   AF-A0A7S2NUR9-F1
#
_cell.length_a   1.000
_cell.length_b   1.000
_cell.length_c   1.000
_cell.angle_alpha   90.00
_cell.angle_beta   90.00
_cell.angle_gamma   90.00
#
_symmetry.space_group_name_H-M   'P 1'
#
loop_
_entity.id
_entity.type
_entity.pdbx_description
1 polymer ?
#
loop_
_entity_poly.entity_id
_entity_poly.type
_entity_poly.pdbx_seq_one_letter_code
_entity_poly.pdbx_strand_id
1 'polypeptide(L)'
;KRATREPLPASKAAFKKHATYILDSQLGAQDLIHPSSVKPVGLFRGVEKVWHRAHVATLRTATQWRKEGRCVREEERPLKTLRGGTSYAAKLFGEWQTDRLPDAPAVSPDEVGVGPIPGTNNF
;
A
#
# COMPACT_ATOMS: atom_id res chain seq x y z
N LYS A 1 -22.20 -18.73 9.76
CA LYS A 1 -22.02 -17.26 9.69
C LYS A 1 -22.92 -16.72 8.59
N ARG A 2 -24.01 -16.02 8.93
CA ARG A 2 -24.86 -15.35 7.93
C ARG A 2 -24.04 -14.19 7.35
N ALA A 3 -23.78 -14.21 6.05
CA ALA A 3 -23.27 -13.03 5.37
C ALA A 3 -24.41 -12.00 5.37
N THR A 4 -24.44 -11.13 6.36
CA THR A 4 -25.33 -9.97 6.42
C THR A 4 -24.94 -9.10 5.23
N ARG A 5 -25.59 -9.33 4.07
CA ARG A 5 -25.47 -8.45 2.91
C ARG A 5 -26.14 -7.15 3.35
N GLU A 6 -25.32 -6.24 3.90
CA GLU A 6 -25.77 -4.89 4.24
C GLU A 6 -26.45 -4.31 3.00
N PRO A 7 -27.60 -3.62 3.17
CA PRO A 7 -28.34 -3.08 2.06
C PRO A 7 -27.44 -2.14 1.26
N LEU A 8 -27.39 -2.34 -0.06
CA LEU A 8 -26.64 -1.47 -0.97
C LEU A 8 -27.05 -0.02 -0.72
N PRO A 9 -26.10 0.88 -0.41
CA PRO A 9 -26.43 2.27 -0.13
C PRO A 9 -27.19 2.90 -1.29
N ALA A 10 -28.25 3.67 -1.01
CA ALA A 10 -29.07 4.28 -2.06
C ALA A 10 -28.39 5.47 -2.76
N SER A 11 -27.24 5.94 -2.27
CA SER A 11 -26.61 7.19 -2.71
C SER A 11 -25.08 7.11 -2.74
N LYS A 12 -24.45 7.79 -3.70
CA LYS A 12 -22.98 7.88 -3.85
C LYS A 12 -22.28 8.36 -2.58
N ALA A 13 -22.85 9.35 -1.88
CA ALA A 13 -22.29 9.86 -0.63
C ALA A 13 -22.29 8.80 0.49
N ALA A 14 -23.30 7.92 0.51
CA ALA A 14 -23.39 6.83 1.47
C ALA A 14 -22.34 5.75 1.18
N PHE A 15 -22.03 5.44 -0.09
CA PHE A 15 -20.91 4.57 -0.45
C PHE A 15 -19.57 5.06 0.10
N LYS A 16 -19.33 6.38 0.13
CA LYS A 16 -18.09 6.94 0.68
C LYS A 16 -17.93 6.66 2.18
N LYS A 17 -19.03 6.66 2.92
CA LYS A 17 -19.07 6.39 4.37
C LYS A 17 -19.19 4.90 4.70
N HIS A 18 -19.47 4.05 3.72
CA HIS A 18 -19.71 2.63 3.93
C HIS A 18 -18.39 1.87 4.12
N ALA A 19 -18.29 0.98 5.11
CA ALA A 19 -17.07 0.21 5.36
C ALA A 19 -16.83 -0.89 4.31
N THR A 20 -17.90 -1.44 3.75
CA THR A 20 -17.86 -2.66 2.93
C THR A 20 -17.72 -2.40 1.42
N TYR A 21 -18.33 -1.32 0.90
CA TYR A 21 -18.49 -1.09 -0.54
C TYR A 21 -17.96 0.27 -0.96
N ILE A 22 -17.49 0.35 -2.20
CA ILE A 22 -16.99 1.58 -2.83
C ILE A 22 -17.33 1.57 -4.31
N LEU A 23 -17.60 2.74 -4.88
CA LEU A 23 -17.86 2.90 -6.31
C LEU A 23 -16.56 3.06 -7.09
N ASP A 24 -16.57 2.63 -8.35
CA ASP A 24 -15.46 2.83 -9.29
C ASP A 24 -15.04 4.31 -9.38
N SER A 25 -16.03 5.23 -9.43
CA SER A 25 -15.80 6.68 -9.45
C SER A 25 -15.16 7.24 -8.17
N GLN A 26 -15.12 6.47 -7.08
CA GLN A 26 -14.54 6.89 -5.81
C GLN A 26 -13.10 6.39 -5.63
N LEU A 27 -12.63 5.50 -6.50
CA LEU A 27 -11.24 5.05 -6.51
C LEU A 27 -10.35 6.23 -6.93
N GLY A 28 -9.35 6.54 -6.11
CA GLY A 28 -8.37 7.56 -6.44
C GLY A 28 -7.43 7.13 -7.56
N ALA A 29 -6.64 8.08 -8.08
CA ALA A 29 -5.61 7.77 -9.06
C ALA A 29 -4.57 6.75 -8.52
N GLN A 30 -4.39 6.68 -7.20
CA GLN A 30 -3.49 5.74 -6.54
C GLN A 30 -4.17 4.44 -6.12
N ASP A 31 -5.49 4.31 -6.26
CA ASP A 31 -6.21 3.10 -5.90
C ASP A 31 -6.35 2.15 -7.11
N LEU A 32 -6.35 0.85 -6.82
CA LEU A 32 -6.51 -0.20 -7.81
C LEU A 32 -7.24 -1.40 -7.21
N ILE A 33 -8.01 -2.11 -8.03
CA ILE A 33 -8.67 -3.35 -7.63
C ILE A 33 -7.68 -4.51 -7.72
N HIS A 34 -7.53 -5.26 -6.63
CA HIS A 34 -6.68 -6.45 -6.53
C HIS A 34 -7.41 -7.61 -5.81
N PRO A 35 -7.30 -8.85 -6.31
CA PRO A 35 -6.70 -9.24 -7.60
C PRO A 35 -7.57 -8.81 -8.80
N SER A 36 -6.95 -8.59 -9.97
CA SER A 36 -7.66 -8.15 -11.19
C SER A 36 -8.75 -9.12 -11.67
N SER A 37 -8.76 -10.34 -11.15
CA SER A 37 -9.78 -11.37 -11.40
C SER A 37 -11.07 -11.18 -10.61
N VAL A 38 -11.11 -10.26 -9.64
CA VAL A 38 -12.30 -9.98 -8.83
C VAL A 38 -13.40 -9.43 -9.73
N LYS A 39 -14.63 -9.94 -9.55
CA LYS A 39 -15.81 -9.42 -10.24
C LYS A 39 -16.44 -8.30 -9.42
N PRO A 40 -17.00 -7.26 -10.07
CA PRO A 40 -17.75 -6.23 -9.37
C PRO A 40 -18.97 -6.86 -8.68
N VAL A 41 -19.32 -6.33 -7.51
CA VAL A 41 -20.48 -6.77 -6.71
C VAL A 41 -21.78 -6.52 -7.48
N GLY A 42 -21.81 -5.45 -8.26
CA GLY A 42 -22.94 -5.08 -9.12
C GLY A 42 -22.73 -3.73 -9.78
N LEU A 43 -23.77 -3.22 -10.44
CA LEU A 43 -23.80 -1.90 -11.05
C LEU A 43 -24.71 -0.99 -10.22
N PHE A 44 -24.16 0.08 -9.67
CA PHE A 44 -24.93 1.14 -9.04
C PHE A 44 -25.58 2.01 -10.12
N ARG A 45 -26.91 2.10 -10.08
CA ARG A 45 -27.74 2.83 -11.08
C ARG A 45 -27.48 2.40 -12.53
N GLY A 46 -27.01 1.18 -12.75
CA GLY A 46 -26.74 0.63 -14.09
C GLY A 46 -25.49 1.17 -14.78
N VAL A 47 -24.73 2.09 -14.17
CA VAL A 47 -23.59 2.76 -14.82
C VAL A 47 -22.28 2.53 -14.07
N GLU A 48 -22.28 2.63 -12.75
CA GLU A 48 -21.04 2.57 -11.94
C GLU A 48 -20.82 1.18 -11.35
N LYS A 49 -19.62 0.62 -11.50
CA LYS A 49 -19.28 -0.65 -10.86
C LYS A 49 -19.11 -0.47 -9.36
N VAL A 50 -19.71 -1.38 -8.59
CA VAL A 50 -19.55 -1.47 -7.14
C VAL A 50 -18.48 -2.50 -6.82
N TRP A 51 -17.48 -2.10 -6.07
CA TRP A 51 -16.38 -2.94 -5.61
C TRP A 51 -16.44 -3.12 -4.10
N HIS A 52 -15.86 -4.20 -3.60
CA HIS A 52 -15.66 -4.39 -2.16
C HIS A 52 -14.42 -3.60 -1.73
N ARG A 53 -14.48 -2.85 -0.63
CA ARG A 53 -13.31 -2.10 -0.13
C ARG A 53 -12.14 -3.02 0.21
N ALA A 54 -12.40 -4.26 0.62
CA ALA A 54 -11.36 -5.26 0.86
C ALA A 54 -10.56 -5.66 -0.40
N HIS A 55 -11.11 -5.42 -1.60
CA HIS A 55 -10.41 -5.65 -2.87
C HIS A 55 -9.77 -4.37 -3.42
N VAL A 56 -9.96 -3.23 -2.78
CA VAL A 56 -9.26 -2.00 -3.15
C VAL A 56 -7.93 -1.99 -2.43
N ALA A 57 -6.87 -1.96 -3.21
CA ALA A 57 -5.53 -1.79 -2.70
C ALA A 57 -4.98 -0.42 -3.10
N THR A 58 -4.33 0.23 -2.14
CA THR A 58 -3.68 1.51 -2.37
C THR A 58 -2.27 1.27 -2.91
N LEU A 59 -2.00 1.85 -4.08
CA LEU A 59 -0.69 1.82 -4.70
C LEU A 59 0.13 3.02 -4.23
N ARG A 60 1.38 2.76 -3.84
CA ARG A 60 2.32 3.80 -3.39
C ARG A 60 3.61 3.76 -4.19
N THR A 61 4.33 4.87 -4.20
CA THR A 61 5.64 4.93 -4.86
C THR A 61 6.67 4.15 -4.06
N ALA A 62 7.76 3.71 -4.70
CA ALA A 62 8.86 3.02 -4.02
C ALA A 62 9.40 3.82 -2.82
N THR A 63 9.50 5.16 -2.96
CA THR A 63 9.91 6.04 -1.86
C THR A 63 8.92 6.07 -0.71
N GLN A 64 7.60 6.02 -0.97
CA GLN A 64 6.59 5.95 0.08
C GLN A 64 6.63 4.61 0.81
N TRP A 65 6.76 3.50 0.08
CA TRP A 65 6.94 2.19 0.71
C TRP A 65 8.18 2.16 1.60
N ARG A 66 9.31 2.74 1.16
CA ARG A 66 10.52 2.84 1.99
C ARG A 66 10.27 3.59 3.30
N LYS A 67 9.45 4.65 3.28
CA LYS A 67 9.06 5.38 4.51
C LYS A 67 8.19 4.55 5.45
N GLU A 68 7.46 3.57 4.92
CA GLU A 68 6.64 2.62 5.68
C GLU A 68 7.43 1.37 6.14
N GLY A 69 8.75 1.33 5.91
CA GLY A 69 9.58 0.17 6.24
C GLY A 69 9.37 -1.00 5.27
N ARG A 70 8.97 -0.73 4.03
CA ARG A 70 8.77 -1.72 2.98
C ARG A 70 9.62 -1.39 1.77
N CYS A 71 10.15 -2.40 1.08
CA CYS A 71 10.89 -2.18 -0.16
C CYS A 71 10.15 -2.85 -1.31
N VAL A 72 9.98 -2.13 -2.41
CA VAL A 72 9.42 -2.68 -3.65
C VAL A 72 10.44 -3.66 -4.23
N ARG A 73 9.98 -4.84 -4.64
CA ARG A 73 10.80 -5.81 -5.38
C ARG A 73 11.18 -5.22 -6.74
N GLU A 74 12.47 -5.05 -7.00
CA GLU A 74 12.95 -4.42 -8.25
C GLU A 74 12.59 -5.20 -9.51
N GLU A 75 12.37 -6.51 -9.39
CA GLU A 75 11.96 -7.40 -10.49
C GLU A 75 10.50 -7.18 -10.94
N GLU A 76 9.70 -6.41 -10.18
CA GLU A 76 8.26 -6.30 -10.44
C GLU A 76 7.87 -5.08 -11.27
N ARG A 77 6.99 -5.30 -12.26
CA ARG A 77 6.54 -4.24 -13.15
C ARG A 77 5.57 -3.30 -12.40
N PRO A 78 5.69 -1.97 -12.63
CA PRO A 78 4.76 -1.02 -12.04
C PRO A 78 3.36 -1.26 -12.58
N LEU A 79 2.39 -1.47 -11.69
CA LEU A 79 1.00 -1.71 -12.06
C LEU A 79 0.35 -0.49 -12.68
N LYS A 80 0.73 0.69 -12.17
CA LYS A 80 0.18 1.96 -12.60
C LYS A 80 1.30 2.98 -12.61
N THR A 81 1.39 3.71 -13.71
CA THR A 81 2.31 4.83 -13.83
C THR A 81 1.48 6.11 -13.89
N LEU A 82 1.63 6.98 -12.90
CA LEU A 82 1.02 8.30 -12.92
C LEU A 82 1.99 9.29 -13.54
N ARG A 83 1.59 9.94 -14.64
CA ARG A 83 2.34 11.09 -15.17
C ARG A 83 1.90 12.33 -14.40
N GLY A 84 2.77 12.83 -13.53
CA GLY A 84 2.59 14.11 -12.86
C GLY A 84 3.00 15.28 -13.74
N GLY A 85 2.71 16.51 -13.31
CA GLY A 85 3.11 17.74 -14.01
C GLY A 85 4.63 17.98 -14.04
N THR A 86 5.38 17.31 -13.16
CA THR A 86 6.83 17.18 -13.29
C THR A 86 7.11 16.02 -14.25
N SER A 87 8.02 16.19 -15.21
CA SER A 87 8.38 15.23 -16.27
C SER A 87 8.61 13.76 -15.83
N TYR A 88 8.74 13.50 -14.53
CA TYR A 88 8.88 12.18 -13.95
C TYR A 88 7.53 11.44 -13.81
N ALA A 89 7.47 10.26 -14.43
CA ALA A 89 6.35 9.34 -14.29
C ALA A 89 6.49 8.56 -12.97
N ALA A 90 5.58 8.79 -12.03
CA ALA A 90 5.56 8.11 -10.74
C ALA A 90 5.09 6.66 -10.92
N LYS A 91 6.01 5.71 -10.74
CA LYS A 91 5.72 4.28 -10.70
C LYS A 91 5.06 3.94 -9.37
N LEU A 92 3.85 3.41 -9.42
CA LEU A 92 3.10 2.97 -8.26
C LEU A 92 3.10 1.45 -8.15
N PHE A 93 3.27 0.98 -6.92
CA PHE A 93 3.39 -0.42 -6.56
C PHE A 93 2.41 -0.76 -5.46
N GLY A 94 1.84 -1.96 -5.52
CA GLY A 94 0.96 -2.49 -4.48
C GLY A 94 1.73 -3.11 -3.32
N GLU A 95 1.05 -3.33 -2.20
CA GLU A 95 1.66 -3.97 -1.02
C GLU A 95 2.24 -5.36 -1.34
N TRP A 96 1.57 -6.11 -2.22
CA TRP A 96 1.99 -7.46 -2.64
C TRP A 96 3.28 -7.48 -3.48
N GLN A 97 3.68 -6.33 -4.01
CA GLN A 97 4.94 -6.15 -4.75
C GLN A 97 6.08 -5.69 -3.82
N THR A 98 5.78 -5.52 -2.53
CA THR A 98 6.74 -5.04 -1.53
C THR A 98 7.01 -6.12 -0.50
N ASP A 99 8.28 -6.26 -0.11
CA ASP A 99 8.64 -7.00 1.08
C ASP A 99 8.69 -6.05 2.27
N ARG A 100 8.28 -6.57 3.44
CA ARG A 100 8.65 -5.93 4.69
C ARG A 100 10.17 -5.93 4.74
N LEU A 101 10.75 -4.74 4.78
CA LEU A 101 12.16 -4.64 5.08
C LEU A 101 12.32 -5.33 6.44
N PRO A 102 13.21 -6.33 6.57
CA PRO A 102 13.50 -6.86 7.89
C PRO A 102 13.91 -5.66 8.72
N ASP A 103 13.13 -5.36 9.77
CA ASP A 103 13.56 -4.48 10.84
C ASP A 103 14.93 -5.02 11.19
N ALA A 104 15.98 -4.24 10.86
CA ALA A 104 17.35 -4.71 11.03
C ALA A 104 17.39 -5.31 12.44
N PRO A 105 17.63 -6.62 12.60
CA PRO A 105 17.54 -7.25 13.90
C PRO A 105 18.43 -6.40 14.76
N ALA A 106 17.83 -5.79 15.81
CA ALA A 106 18.48 -4.85 16.69
C ALA A 106 19.94 -5.27 16.79
N VAL A 107 20.83 -4.53 16.13
CA VAL A 107 22.26 -4.78 16.27
C VAL A 107 22.48 -4.51 17.74
N SER A 108 22.49 -5.58 18.52
CA SER A 108 22.71 -5.52 19.95
C SER A 108 23.97 -4.69 20.12
N PRO A 109 23.92 -3.55 20.81
CA PRO A 109 25.07 -2.68 20.95
C PRO A 109 26.25 -3.32 21.73
N ASP A 110 26.14 -4.60 22.10
CA ASP A 110 27.11 -5.39 22.87
C ASP A 110 28.35 -5.87 22.10
N GLU A 111 28.47 -5.63 20.79
CA GLU A 111 29.72 -5.94 20.04
C GLU A 111 30.60 -4.72 19.73
N VAL A 112 30.41 -3.59 20.42
CA VAL A 112 31.49 -2.60 20.50
C VAL A 112 32.42 -3.01 21.63
N GLY A 113 33.27 -4.00 21.33
CA GLY A 113 34.46 -4.30 22.13
C GLY A 113 35.42 -3.11 22.08
N VAL A 114 35.14 -2.05 22.85
CA VAL A 114 36.15 -1.13 23.31
C VAL A 114 37.03 -1.92 24.28
N GLY A 115 38.00 -2.62 23.73
CA GLY A 115 39.15 -3.04 24.52
C GLY A 115 39.77 -1.79 25.16
N PRO A 116 40.22 -1.86 26.42
CA PRO A 116 40.87 -0.72 27.06
C PRO A 116 42.10 -0.35 26.24
N ILE A 117 42.14 0.89 25.76
CA ILE A 117 43.33 1.53 25.21
C ILE A 117 44.41 1.53 26.30
N PRO A 118 45.51 0.76 26.17
CA PRO A 118 46.57 0.80 27.14
C PRO A 118 47.34 2.11 27.01
N GLY A 119 47.12 3.00 27.98
CA GLY A 119 48.11 3.91 28.55
C GLY A 119 48.92 4.76 27.58
N THR A 120 48.35 5.90 27.19
CA THR A 120 49.20 7.10 27.05
C THR A 120 49.49 7.63 28.46
N ASN A 121 50.71 7.42 28.96
CA ASN A 121 51.47 8.44 29.69
C ASN A 121 52.88 7.95 30.05
N ASN A 122 53.81 8.52 29.29
CA ASN A 122 55.13 9.02 29.65
C ASN A 122 55.35 9.27 31.16
N PHE A 123 56.32 8.57 31.77
CA PHE A 123 57.34 9.02 32.74
C PHE A 123 58.29 7.87 33.08
#